data_AF-J3CRP5-F1
#
_entry.id   AF-J3CRP5-F1
#
_cell.length_a   1.000
_cell.length_b   1.000
_cell.length_c   1.000
_cell.angle_alpha   90.00
_cell.angle_beta   90.00
_cell.angle_gamma   90.00
#
_symmetry.space_group_name_H-M   'P 1'
#
loop_
_entity.id
_entity.type
_entity.pdbx_description
1 polymer ?
#
loop_
_entity_poly.entity_id
_entity_poly.type
_entity_poly.pdbx_seq_one_letter_code
_entity_poly.pdbx_strand_id
1 'polypeptide(L)'
;MTDVGLVAPSTQILAERRRFRVLRKLAAHRSFKIGLVLVTVLALCAIIGPMLTGTDPTAMSIRYRFKPPSARFPFGSDQYGRDILTRVLYGGRLSLGIGFSVALLSGVFGAMIGILAGYFRALDPYVMRLMDALMAFPAILLAIGIGAALGAQASSIVVALSVAYVPRTARIVRASVLVIREMEYLQAARVSGAGDAHIIVKHVLPNCLGPLIVQLTFIFAYAILAEATLSFLGIGPPPPAPSWGNIIAEGRDYSVEAWWVMLFPGLAVSLAALGMNLLGDGLRDVLDPRLKIET
;
A
#
# COMPACT_ATOMS: atom_id res chain seq x y z
N MET A 1 -30.71 -48.89 21.09
CA MET A 1 -30.27 -48.76 19.69
C MET A 1 -31.12 -47.66 19.09
N THR A 2 -30.66 -46.44 18.86
CA THR A 2 -29.45 -46.05 18.15
C THR A 2 -29.00 -44.65 18.61
N ASP A 3 -27.76 -44.55 19.08
CA ASP A 3 -27.06 -43.28 19.24
C ASP A 3 -26.79 -42.72 17.85
N VAL A 4 -27.49 -41.65 17.47
CA VAL A 4 -27.17 -40.88 16.27
C VAL A 4 -25.92 -40.08 16.59
N GLY A 5 -24.76 -40.67 16.31
CA GLY A 5 -23.47 -40.02 16.37
C GLY A 5 -23.47 -38.79 15.46
N LEU A 6 -23.64 -37.61 16.05
CA LEU A 6 -23.35 -36.32 15.44
C LEU A 6 -21.86 -36.30 15.10
N VAL A 7 -21.51 -36.71 13.89
CA VAL A 7 -20.17 -36.53 13.32
C VAL A 7 -19.92 -35.02 13.28
N ALA A 8 -19.12 -34.53 14.23
CA ALA A 8 -18.68 -33.15 14.24
C ALA A 8 -18.01 -32.86 12.87
N PRO A 9 -18.41 -31.80 12.15
CA PRO A 9 -17.83 -31.50 10.85
C PRO A 9 -16.32 -31.34 11.01
N SER A 10 -15.54 -31.97 10.13
CA SER A 10 -14.08 -31.88 10.16
C SER A 10 -13.63 -30.41 10.18
N THR A 11 -12.57 -30.12 10.93
CA THR A 11 -12.01 -28.76 11.12
C THR A 11 -11.74 -28.03 9.80
N GLN A 12 -11.46 -28.77 8.72
CA GLN A 12 -11.31 -28.25 7.35
C GLN A 12 -12.61 -27.66 6.81
N ILE A 13 -13.76 -28.33 6.97
CA ILE A 13 -15.07 -27.85 6.50
C ILE A 13 -15.47 -26.57 7.24
N LEU A 14 -15.15 -26.45 8.53
CA LEU A 14 -15.41 -25.25 9.33
C LEU A 14 -14.52 -24.07 8.88
N ALA A 15 -13.24 -24.31 8.59
CA ALA A 15 -12.32 -23.29 8.10
C ALA A 15 -12.72 -22.78 6.70
N GLU A 16 -13.11 -23.68 5.79
CA GLU A 16 -13.63 -23.31 4.47
C GLU A 16 -14.91 -22.49 4.58
N ARG A 17 -15.90 -22.95 5.37
CA ARG A 17 -17.14 -22.20 5.59
C ARG A 17 -16.90 -20.81 6.18
N ARG A 18 -15.92 -20.67 7.08
CA ARG A 18 -15.53 -19.37 7.65
C ARG A 18 -14.89 -18.45 6.59
N ARG A 19 -13.98 -18.98 5.76
CA ARG A 19 -13.33 -18.24 4.67
C ARG A 19 -14.34 -17.79 3.60
N PHE A 20 -15.23 -18.67 3.17
CA PHE A 20 -16.32 -18.35 2.24
C PHE A 20 -17.26 -17.28 2.80
N ARG A 21 -17.58 -17.33 4.10
CA ARG A 21 -18.41 -16.31 4.76
C ARG A 21 -17.74 -14.94 4.81
N VAL A 22 -16.43 -14.88 5.07
CA VAL A 22 -15.65 -13.62 5.06
C VAL A 22 -15.60 -13.05 3.64
N LEU A 23 -15.26 -13.86 2.63
CA LEU A 23 -15.22 -13.42 1.22
C LEU A 23 -16.57 -12.90 0.73
N ARG A 24 -17.67 -13.59 1.09
CA ARG A 24 -19.03 -13.13 0.74
C ARG A 24 -19.40 -11.81 1.40
N LYS A 25 -19.02 -11.61 2.67
CA LYS A 25 -19.24 -10.33 3.38
C LYS A 25 -18.41 -9.21 2.77
N LEU A 26 -17.16 -9.48 2.42
CA LEU A 26 -16.26 -8.55 1.75
C LEU A 26 -16.83 -8.10 0.39
N ALA A 27 -17.27 -9.06 -0.43
CA ALA A 27 -17.90 -8.79 -1.73
C ALA A 27 -19.24 -8.03 -1.60
N ALA A 28 -19.93 -8.14 -0.46
CA ALA A 28 -21.15 -7.37 -0.21
C ALA A 28 -20.87 -5.92 0.22
N HIS A 29 -19.69 -5.63 0.80
CA HIS A 29 -19.36 -4.32 1.35
C HIS A 29 -19.20 -3.25 0.26
N ARG A 30 -19.90 -2.12 0.40
CA ARG A 30 -19.95 -1.06 -0.63
C ARG A 30 -18.59 -0.40 -0.84
N SER A 31 -17.95 0.03 0.24
CA SER A 31 -16.63 0.69 0.18
C SER A 31 -15.57 -0.24 -0.42
N PHE A 32 -15.58 -1.52 -0.03
CA PHE A 32 -14.64 -2.51 -0.57
C PHE A 32 -14.80 -2.67 -2.07
N LYS A 33 -16.04 -2.80 -2.58
CA LYS A 33 -16.31 -2.92 -4.01
C LYS A 33 -15.85 -1.71 -4.81
N ILE A 34 -16.17 -0.50 -4.33
CA ILE A 34 -15.76 0.74 -5.00
C ILE A 34 -14.24 0.84 -5.03
N GLY A 35 -13.59 0.60 -3.89
CA GLY A 35 -12.12 0.59 -3.80
C GLY A 35 -11.49 -0.44 -4.73
N LEU A 36 -12.02 -1.66 -4.74
CA LEU A 36 -11.55 -2.74 -5.61
C LEU A 36 -11.68 -2.37 -7.09
N VAL A 37 -12.82 -1.81 -7.51
CA VAL A 37 -13.03 -1.37 -8.90
C VAL A 37 -12.03 -0.28 -9.27
N LEU A 38 -11.87 0.75 -8.44
CA LEU A 38 -10.94 1.86 -8.70
C LEU A 38 -9.50 1.37 -8.84
N VAL A 39 -9.02 0.57 -7.88
CA VAL A 39 -7.65 0.03 -7.88
C VAL A 39 -7.43 -0.89 -9.07
N THR A 40 -8.42 -1.75 -9.38
CA THR A 40 -8.31 -2.68 -10.52
C THR A 40 -8.26 -1.93 -11.84
N VAL A 41 -9.14 -0.95 -12.05
CA VAL A 41 -9.13 -0.12 -13.26
C VAL A 41 -7.81 0.63 -13.41
N LEU A 42 -7.31 1.26 -12.34
CA LEU A 42 -6.02 1.96 -12.39
C LEU A 42 -4.85 1.02 -12.66
N ALA A 43 -4.82 -0.16 -12.03
CA ALA A 43 -3.80 -1.17 -12.27
C ALA A 43 -3.84 -1.69 -13.71
N LEU A 44 -5.02 -1.95 -14.26
CA LEU A 44 -5.19 -2.36 -15.65
C LEU A 44 -4.75 -1.25 -16.61
N CYS A 45 -5.12 0.00 -16.37
CA CYS A 45 -4.63 1.14 -17.16
C CYS A 45 -3.11 1.27 -17.08
N ALA A 46 -2.49 1.10 -15.91
CA ALA A 46 -1.04 1.20 -15.74
C ALA A 46 -0.27 0.04 -16.40
N ILE A 47 -0.83 -1.18 -16.43
CA ILE A 47 -0.17 -2.37 -16.99
C ILE A 47 -0.43 -2.49 -18.50
N ILE A 48 -1.68 -2.36 -18.91
CA ILE A 48 -2.14 -2.60 -20.28
C ILE A 48 -2.06 -1.31 -21.12
N GLY A 49 -2.30 -0.14 -20.51
CA GLY A 49 -2.29 1.15 -21.21
C GLY A 49 -0.99 1.45 -21.97
N PRO A 50 0.21 1.18 -21.42
CA PRO A 50 1.48 1.26 -22.14
C PRO A 50 1.51 0.42 -23.43
N MET A 51 0.84 -0.72 -23.45
CA MET A 51 0.76 -1.62 -24.61
C MET A 51 -0.25 -1.13 -25.65
N LEU A 52 -1.31 -0.44 -25.21
CA LEU A 52 -2.38 0.07 -26.08
C LEU A 52 -2.02 1.37 -26.80
N THR A 53 -1.22 2.22 -26.17
CA THR A 53 -0.85 3.52 -26.75
C THR A 53 0.12 3.36 -27.92
N GLY A 54 1.04 2.41 -27.87
CA GLY A 54 2.05 2.19 -28.93
C GLY A 54 3.04 3.34 -29.15
N THR A 55 2.89 4.42 -28.38
CA THR A 55 3.71 5.64 -28.45
C THR A 55 4.76 5.63 -27.35
N ASP A 56 5.97 6.08 -27.68
CA ASP A 56 7.02 6.30 -26.69
C ASP A 56 6.62 7.47 -25.76
N PRO A 57 6.56 7.27 -24.42
CA PRO A 57 6.21 8.32 -23.44
C PRO A 57 7.21 9.48 -23.39
N THR A 58 8.37 9.32 -24.02
CA THR A 58 9.44 10.31 -24.09
C THR A 58 9.52 11.00 -25.45
N ALA A 59 8.75 10.55 -26.45
CA ALA A 59 8.75 11.12 -27.80
C ALA A 59 8.31 12.59 -27.78
N MET A 60 9.25 13.47 -28.08
CA MET A 60 9.04 14.92 -28.09
C MET A 60 8.60 15.40 -29.47
N SER A 61 7.72 16.40 -29.50
CA SER A 61 7.34 17.08 -30.74
C SER A 61 7.04 18.54 -30.47
N ILE A 62 8.01 19.41 -30.76
CA ILE A 62 7.94 20.85 -30.51
C ILE A 62 6.70 21.50 -31.17
N ARG A 63 6.24 20.97 -32.32
CA ARG A 63 5.03 21.46 -33.01
C ARG A 63 3.75 21.30 -32.19
N TYR A 64 3.71 20.35 -31.26
CA TYR A 64 2.55 20.04 -30.43
C TYR A 64 2.72 20.52 -28.98
N ARG A 65 3.59 21.48 -28.70
CA ARG A 65 3.69 22.05 -27.33
C ARG A 65 2.37 22.69 -26.90
N PHE A 66 1.98 22.42 -25.66
CA PHE A 66 0.80 23.01 -25.00
C PHE A 66 -0.49 22.91 -25.83
N LYS A 67 -0.68 21.82 -26.58
CA LYS A 67 -1.97 21.54 -27.20
C LYS A 67 -2.95 21.02 -26.13
N PRO A 68 -4.13 21.64 -26.01
CA PRO A 68 -5.14 21.22 -25.06
C PRO A 68 -5.69 19.82 -25.38
N PRO A 69 -6.46 19.21 -24.46
CA PRO A 69 -7.20 17.98 -24.69
C PRO A 69 -7.94 17.99 -26.03
N SER A 70 -7.67 16.99 -26.86
CA SER A 70 -8.23 16.84 -28.21
C SER A 70 -8.30 15.35 -28.59
N ALA A 71 -8.98 15.01 -29.69
CA ALA A 71 -9.05 13.62 -30.16
C ALA A 71 -7.67 12.98 -30.40
N ARG A 72 -6.66 13.79 -30.76
CA ARG A 72 -5.28 13.33 -30.95
C ARG A 72 -4.50 13.23 -29.64
N PHE A 73 -4.76 14.14 -28.71
CA PHE A 73 -4.12 14.18 -27.38
C PHE A 73 -5.21 14.22 -26.32
N PRO A 74 -5.78 13.07 -25.89
CA PRO A 74 -6.96 13.06 -25.03
C PRO A 74 -6.75 13.82 -23.70
N PHE A 75 -5.54 13.78 -23.15
CA PHE A 75 -5.17 14.53 -21.94
C PHE A 75 -4.34 15.79 -22.24
N GLY A 76 -4.26 16.18 -23.51
CA GLY A 76 -3.40 17.26 -23.98
C GLY A 76 -1.93 16.85 -24.05
N SER A 77 -1.09 17.85 -24.25
CA SER A 77 0.36 17.70 -24.41
C SER A 77 1.11 18.67 -23.51
N ASP A 78 2.35 18.33 -23.19
CA ASP A 78 3.20 19.13 -22.29
C ASP A 78 4.08 20.17 -23.00
N GLN A 79 4.97 20.79 -22.23
CA GLN A 79 5.96 21.76 -22.69
C GLN A 79 6.95 21.22 -23.73
N TYR A 80 7.06 19.90 -23.91
CA TYR A 80 7.88 19.25 -24.93
C TYR A 80 7.04 18.64 -26.05
N GLY A 81 5.71 18.82 -26.00
CA GLY A 81 4.74 18.25 -26.93
C GLY A 81 4.57 16.74 -26.80
N ARG A 82 4.91 16.18 -25.62
CA ARG A 82 4.70 14.75 -25.30
C ARG A 82 3.22 14.55 -24.91
N ASP A 83 2.67 13.39 -25.25
CA ASP A 83 1.28 13.03 -24.90
C ASP A 83 1.14 12.74 -23.40
N ILE A 84 0.30 13.54 -22.72
CA ILE A 84 0.05 13.39 -21.27
C ILE A 84 -0.64 12.06 -20.96
N LEU A 85 -1.53 11.57 -21.83
CA LEU A 85 -2.23 10.31 -21.56
C LEU A 85 -1.23 9.16 -21.48
N THR A 86 -0.38 9.03 -22.51
CA THR A 86 0.70 8.05 -22.53
C THR A 86 1.61 8.21 -21.31
N ARG A 87 2.03 9.43 -20.96
CA ARG A 87 2.85 9.67 -19.75
C ARG A 87 2.16 9.28 -18.45
N VAL A 88 0.86 9.52 -18.29
CA VAL A 88 0.08 9.14 -17.10
C VAL A 88 -0.04 7.61 -16.98
N LEU A 89 -0.22 6.90 -18.09
CA LEU A 89 -0.30 5.42 -18.10
C LEU A 89 1.04 4.79 -17.72
N TYR A 90 2.14 5.23 -18.35
CA TYR A 90 3.49 4.77 -18.01
C TYR A 90 3.90 5.19 -16.59
N GLY A 91 3.55 6.42 -16.19
CA GLY A 91 3.78 6.92 -14.84
C GLY A 91 3.02 6.14 -13.78
N GLY A 92 1.82 5.67 -14.10
CA GLY A 92 1.04 4.81 -13.22
C GLY A 92 1.74 3.50 -12.91
N ARG A 93 2.42 2.88 -13.89
CA ARG A 93 3.21 1.65 -13.65
C ARG A 93 4.30 1.89 -12.62
N LEU A 94 5.02 3.01 -12.73
CA LEU A 94 6.11 3.35 -11.82
C LEU A 94 5.59 3.75 -10.44
N SER A 95 4.63 4.69 -10.34
CA SER A 95 4.08 5.18 -9.07
C SER A 95 3.33 4.10 -8.29
N LEU A 96 2.50 3.28 -8.95
CA LEU A 96 1.85 2.13 -8.29
C LEU A 96 2.88 1.08 -7.85
N GLY A 97 3.93 0.84 -8.66
CA GLY A 97 5.02 -0.06 -8.31
C GLY A 97 5.82 0.40 -7.08
N ILE A 98 6.10 1.70 -6.96
CA ILE A 98 6.73 2.29 -5.77
C ILE A 98 5.82 2.13 -4.56
N GLY A 99 4.54 2.51 -4.66
CA GLY A 99 3.58 2.37 -3.56
C GLY A 99 3.45 0.93 -3.07
N PHE A 100 3.40 -0.04 -4.00
CA PHE A 100 3.35 -1.46 -3.69
C PHE A 100 4.63 -1.95 -2.99
N SER A 101 5.79 -1.56 -3.52
CA SER A 101 7.10 -1.94 -2.97
C SER A 101 7.28 -1.40 -1.55
N VAL A 102 6.89 -0.14 -1.32
CA VAL A 102 6.94 0.47 0.02
C VAL A 102 6.04 -0.27 0.99
N ALA A 103 4.78 -0.54 0.61
CA ALA A 103 3.86 -1.29 1.44
C ALA A 103 4.42 -2.69 1.75
N LEU A 104 4.93 -3.41 0.76
CA LEU A 104 5.48 -4.75 0.95
C LEU A 104 6.68 -4.74 1.92
N LEU A 105 7.67 -3.87 1.69
CA LEU A 105 8.86 -3.80 2.53
C LEU A 105 8.53 -3.34 3.96
N SER A 106 7.69 -2.31 4.11
CA SER A 106 7.22 -1.87 5.43
C SER A 106 6.41 -2.96 6.13
N GLY A 107 5.63 -3.74 5.38
CA GLY A 107 4.91 -4.93 5.83
C GLY A 107 5.83 -6.00 6.38
N VAL A 108 6.81 -6.43 5.59
CA VAL A 108 7.73 -7.51 5.94
C VAL A 108 8.58 -7.11 7.14
N PHE A 109 9.30 -5.99 7.05
CA PHE A 109 10.18 -5.55 8.14
C PHE A 109 9.39 -5.12 9.36
N GLY A 110 8.27 -4.43 9.18
CA GLY A 110 7.38 -4.05 10.26
C GLY A 110 6.80 -5.27 10.98
N ALA A 111 6.34 -6.29 10.25
CA ALA A 111 5.81 -7.50 10.86
C ALA A 111 6.90 -8.28 11.61
N MET A 112 8.10 -8.42 11.03
CA MET A 112 9.22 -9.05 11.72
C MET A 112 9.57 -8.32 13.02
N ILE A 113 9.76 -7.00 12.96
CA ILE A 113 10.10 -6.18 14.14
C ILE A 113 8.98 -6.24 15.18
N GLY A 114 7.72 -6.10 14.76
CA GLY A 114 6.56 -6.11 15.64
C GLY A 114 6.34 -7.46 16.34
N ILE A 115 6.52 -8.56 15.62
CA ILE A 115 6.47 -9.92 16.18
C ILE A 115 7.59 -10.11 17.19
N LEU A 116 8.84 -9.77 16.83
CA LEU A 116 9.97 -9.93 17.74
C LEU A 116 9.80 -9.13 19.02
N ALA A 117 9.40 -7.86 18.92
CA ALA A 117 9.19 -6.99 20.07
C ALA A 117 7.98 -7.42 20.93
N GLY A 118 6.88 -7.84 20.30
CA GLY A 118 5.69 -8.28 21.04
C GLY A 118 5.84 -9.66 21.70
N TYR A 119 6.59 -10.56 21.05
CA TYR A 119 6.79 -11.93 21.52
C TYR A 119 7.86 -12.01 22.61
N PHE A 120 9.03 -11.40 22.37
CA PHE A 120 10.17 -11.42 23.29
C PHE A 120 10.18 -10.16 24.16
N ARG A 121 9.70 -10.28 25.41
CA ARG A 121 9.63 -9.17 26.39
C ARG A 121 10.97 -8.45 26.61
N ALA A 122 12.10 -9.14 26.46
CA ALA A 122 13.43 -8.56 26.62
C ALA A 122 13.82 -7.59 25.48
N LEU A 123 13.34 -7.83 24.26
CA LEU A 123 13.63 -6.98 23.10
C LEU A 123 12.70 -5.77 23.02
N ASP A 124 11.50 -5.90 23.57
CA ASP A 124 10.43 -4.90 23.50
C ASP A 124 10.88 -3.45 23.79
N PRO A 125 11.45 -3.13 24.98
CA PRO A 125 11.79 -1.74 25.32
C PRO A 125 12.84 -1.16 24.36
N TYR A 126 13.85 -1.93 23.96
CA TYR A 126 14.93 -1.45 23.10
C TYR A 126 14.45 -1.23 21.66
N VAL A 127 13.73 -2.22 21.11
CA VAL A 127 13.22 -2.16 19.74
C VAL A 127 12.17 -1.07 19.60
N MET A 128 11.24 -0.96 20.56
CA MET A 128 10.23 0.11 20.52
C MET A 128 10.84 1.48 20.74
N ARG A 129 11.89 1.63 21.57
CA ARG A 129 12.59 2.91 21.71
C ARG A 129 13.20 3.39 20.39
N LEU A 130 13.78 2.48 19.61
CA LEU A 130 14.29 2.79 18.27
C LEU A 130 13.16 3.18 17.31
N MET A 131 12.05 2.43 17.31
CA MET A 131 10.88 2.76 16.48
C MET A 131 10.28 4.13 16.85
N ASP A 132 10.20 4.43 18.15
CA ASP A 132 9.71 5.72 18.66
C ASP A 132 10.64 6.87 18.26
N ALA A 133 11.96 6.66 18.30
CA ALA A 133 12.94 7.64 17.83
C ALA A 133 12.78 7.95 16.33
N LEU A 134 12.55 6.93 15.49
CA LEU A 134 12.28 7.14 14.06
C LEU A 134 10.96 7.90 13.84
N MET A 135 9.92 7.59 14.63
CA MET A 135 8.62 8.27 14.54
C MET A 135 8.61 9.70 15.07
N ALA A 136 9.64 10.11 15.82
CA ALA A 136 9.80 11.49 16.26
C ALA A 136 10.05 12.44 15.06
N PHE A 137 10.60 11.92 13.97
CA PHE A 137 10.75 12.65 12.73
C PHE A 137 9.48 12.55 11.88
N PRO A 138 9.01 13.66 11.28
CA PRO A 138 7.98 13.59 10.25
C PRO A 138 8.42 12.68 9.10
N ALA A 139 7.58 11.72 8.72
CA ALA A 139 7.94 10.68 7.74
C ALA A 139 8.45 11.25 6.40
N ILE A 140 7.86 12.35 5.93
CA ILE A 140 8.29 13.04 4.70
C ILE A 140 9.68 13.65 4.88
N LEU A 141 9.96 14.31 6.02
CA LEU A 141 11.28 14.91 6.27
C LEU A 141 12.36 13.84 6.36
N LEU A 142 12.07 12.73 7.03
CA LEU A 142 12.98 11.59 7.10
C LEU A 142 13.24 11.02 5.70
N ALA A 143 12.19 10.87 4.90
CA ALA A 143 12.30 10.35 3.54
C ALA A 143 13.07 11.29 2.60
N ILE A 144 12.92 12.61 2.75
CA ILE A 144 13.72 13.62 2.03
C ILE A 144 15.20 13.46 2.36
N GLY A 145 15.55 13.37 3.65
CA GLY A 145 16.93 13.23 4.08
C GLY A 145 17.60 11.95 3.56
N ILE A 146 16.91 10.81 3.68
CA ILE A 146 17.41 9.53 3.17
C ILE A 146 17.47 9.53 1.64
N GLY A 147 16.43 10.02 0.97
CA GLY A 147 16.37 10.08 -0.49
C GLY A 147 17.47 10.97 -1.08
N ALA A 148 17.74 12.12 -0.47
CA ALA A 148 18.83 13.00 -0.87
C ALA A 148 20.21 12.34 -0.70
N ALA A 149 20.42 11.57 0.38
CA ALA A 149 21.66 10.86 0.62
C ALA A 149 21.89 9.67 -0.34
N LEU A 150 20.82 8.97 -0.72
CA LEU A 150 20.88 7.81 -1.63
C LEU A 150 20.87 8.20 -3.12
N GLY A 151 20.56 9.46 -3.43
CA GLY A 151 20.44 9.98 -4.80
C GLY A 151 19.04 9.81 -5.40
N ALA A 152 18.75 10.64 -6.41
CA ALA A 152 17.45 10.69 -7.08
C ALA A 152 17.23 9.46 -7.98
N GLN A 153 16.52 8.44 -7.47
CA GLN A 153 16.04 7.29 -8.23
C GLN A 153 14.86 6.60 -7.53
N ALA A 154 14.10 5.82 -8.29
CA ALA A 154 12.90 5.14 -7.77
C ALA A 154 13.18 4.26 -6.55
N SER A 155 14.31 3.53 -6.52
CA SER A 155 14.62 2.66 -5.39
C SER A 155 15.02 3.44 -4.13
N SER A 156 15.63 4.63 -4.26
CA SER A 156 15.94 5.49 -3.13
C SER A 156 14.68 5.93 -2.42
N ILE A 157 13.64 6.28 -3.18
CA ILE A 157 12.32 6.63 -2.63
C ILE A 157 11.69 5.42 -1.94
N VAL A 158 11.75 4.24 -2.56
CA VAL A 158 11.24 3.01 -1.95
C VAL A 158 11.92 2.74 -0.62
N VAL A 159 13.25 2.77 -0.56
CA VAL A 159 14.01 2.55 0.69
C VAL A 159 13.68 3.63 1.72
N ALA A 160 13.70 4.90 1.34
CA ALA A 160 13.46 6.03 2.23
C ALA A 160 12.05 5.99 2.86
N LEU A 161 11.02 5.78 2.04
CA LEU A 161 9.63 5.67 2.51
C LEU A 161 9.42 4.38 3.32
N SER A 162 10.04 3.27 2.93
CA SER A 162 9.94 2.02 3.70
C SER A 162 10.48 2.20 5.12
N VAL A 163 11.68 2.77 5.27
CA VAL A 163 12.26 3.07 6.58
C VAL A 163 11.35 4.00 7.39
N ALA A 164 10.77 5.02 6.75
CA ALA A 164 9.86 5.96 7.42
C ALA A 164 8.54 5.32 7.89
N TYR A 165 8.03 4.29 7.19
CA TYR A 165 6.74 3.67 7.52
C TYR A 165 6.84 2.32 8.27
N VAL A 166 8.02 1.70 8.34
CA VAL A 166 8.27 0.48 9.14
C VAL A 166 7.81 0.64 10.61
N PRO A 167 8.14 1.73 11.34
CA PRO A 167 7.78 1.88 12.75
C PRO A 167 6.27 1.78 13.03
N ARG A 168 5.46 2.41 12.18
CA ARG A 168 3.99 2.39 12.31
C ARG A 168 3.45 0.97 12.14
N THR A 169 3.98 0.23 11.18
CA THR A 169 3.62 -1.17 10.93
C THR A 169 4.04 -2.07 12.09
N ALA A 170 5.28 -1.91 12.57
CA ALA A 170 5.81 -2.67 13.70
C ALA A 170 4.96 -2.50 14.95
N ARG A 171 4.52 -1.27 15.25
CA ARG A 171 3.67 -0.98 16.40
C ARG A 171 2.31 -1.69 16.34
N ILE A 172 1.67 -1.73 15.17
CA ILE A 172 0.37 -2.39 14.98
C ILE A 172 0.50 -3.91 15.12
N VAL A 173 1.52 -4.49 14.51
CA VAL A 173 1.77 -5.93 14.64
C VAL A 173 2.12 -6.28 16.07
N ARG A 174 2.97 -5.50 16.74
CA ARG A 174 3.27 -5.66 18.17
C ARG A 174 2.02 -5.62 19.02
N ALA A 175 1.13 -4.65 18.83
CA ALA A 175 -0.11 -4.54 19.58
C ALA A 175 -0.97 -5.81 19.43
N SER A 176 -1.03 -6.37 18.22
CA SER A 176 -1.73 -7.63 17.96
C SER A 176 -1.05 -8.81 18.67
N VAL A 177 0.28 -8.89 18.60
CA VAL A 177 1.08 -9.97 19.23
C VAL A 177 0.90 -9.97 20.75
N LEU A 178 0.87 -8.79 21.39
CA LEU A 178 0.66 -8.66 22.83
C LEU A 178 -0.70 -9.22 23.26
N VAL A 179 -1.76 -9.01 22.47
CA VAL A 179 -3.09 -9.59 22.74
C VAL A 179 -3.09 -11.10 22.51
N ILE A 180 -2.49 -11.54 21.39
CA ILE A 180 -2.46 -12.95 21.00
C ILE A 180 -1.69 -13.80 22.03
N ARG A 181 -0.57 -13.29 22.56
CA ARG A 181 0.27 -14.01 23.52
C ARG A 181 -0.44 -14.38 24.82
N GLU A 182 -1.46 -13.61 25.22
CA GLU A 182 -2.24 -13.85 26.44
C GLU A 182 -3.41 -14.84 26.21
N MET A 183 -3.55 -15.41 25.00
CA MET A 183 -4.61 -16.37 24.69
C MET A 183 -4.29 -17.79 25.21
N GLU A 184 -5.29 -18.48 25.76
CA GLU A 184 -5.15 -19.80 26.40
C GLU A 184 -4.58 -20.89 25.48
N TYR A 185 -5.00 -20.93 24.21
CA TYR A 185 -4.51 -21.94 23.25
C TYR A 185 -3.00 -21.80 22.99
N LEU A 186 -2.45 -20.59 23.14
CA LEU A 186 -1.04 -20.30 22.94
C LEU A 186 -0.22 -20.76 24.15
N GLN A 187 -0.76 -20.58 25.35
CA GLN A 187 -0.19 -21.14 26.58
C GLN A 187 -0.21 -22.67 26.55
N ALA A 188 -1.32 -23.27 26.12
CA ALA A 188 -1.46 -24.72 25.96
C ALA A 188 -0.45 -25.29 24.94
N ALA A 189 -0.24 -24.61 23.81
CA ALA A 189 0.75 -25.00 22.81
C ALA A 189 2.18 -24.98 23.39
N ARG A 190 2.51 -23.97 24.20
CA ARG A 190 3.81 -23.86 24.88
C ARG A 190 4.02 -24.95 25.93
N VAL A 191 3.01 -25.22 26.77
CA VAL A 191 3.07 -26.30 27.78
C VAL A 191 3.18 -27.68 27.11
N SER A 192 2.59 -27.83 25.92
CA SER A 192 2.72 -29.04 25.08
C SER A 192 4.10 -29.19 24.41
N GLY A 193 5.06 -28.29 24.68
CA GLY A 193 6.43 -28.37 24.17
C GLY A 193 6.65 -27.77 22.78
N ALA A 194 5.70 -26.99 22.24
CA ALA A 194 5.91 -26.32 20.96
C ALA A 194 7.00 -25.24 21.07
N GLY A 195 8.01 -25.30 20.20
CA GLY A 195 9.07 -24.29 20.15
C GLY A 195 8.57 -22.92 19.68
N ASP A 196 9.29 -21.85 20.05
CA ASP A 196 8.90 -20.47 19.76
C ASP A 196 8.68 -20.20 18.25
N ALA A 197 9.55 -20.72 17.39
CA ALA A 197 9.41 -20.57 15.93
C ALA A 197 8.13 -21.23 15.40
N HIS A 198 7.77 -22.41 15.93
CA HIS A 198 6.53 -23.10 15.58
C HIS A 198 5.33 -22.26 16.02
N ILE A 199 5.37 -21.75 17.25
CA ILE A 199 4.32 -20.88 17.81
C ILE A 199 4.14 -19.62 16.96
N ILE A 200 5.24 -18.96 16.60
CA ILE A 200 5.19 -17.71 15.83
C ILE A 200 4.57 -17.96 14.45
N VAL A 201 5.05 -18.96 13.72
CA VAL A 201 4.61 -19.21 12.34
C VAL A 201 3.19 -19.79 12.27
N LYS A 202 2.83 -20.68 13.20
CA LYS A 202 1.52 -21.36 13.16
C LYS A 202 0.40 -20.62 13.89
N HIS A 203 0.73 -19.81 14.90
CA HIS A 203 -0.27 -19.15 15.75
C HIS A 203 -0.17 -17.64 15.69
N VAL A 204 0.99 -17.03 15.90
CA VAL A 204 1.08 -15.57 16.02
C VAL A 204 0.90 -14.88 14.66
N LEU A 205 1.73 -15.22 13.68
CA LEU A 205 1.76 -14.58 12.37
C LEU A 205 0.38 -14.65 11.66
N PRO A 206 -0.31 -15.80 11.57
CA PRO A 206 -1.63 -15.87 10.92
C PRO A 206 -2.69 -14.99 11.60
N ASN A 207 -2.63 -14.83 12.92
CA ASN A 207 -3.56 -13.96 13.65
C ASN A 207 -3.23 -12.47 13.48
N CYS A 208 -1.99 -12.12 13.17
CA CYS A 208 -1.58 -10.75 12.85
C CYS A 208 -1.88 -10.34 11.40
N LEU A 209 -2.13 -11.29 10.48
CA LEU A 209 -2.34 -10.99 9.06
C LEU A 209 -3.52 -10.05 8.82
N GLY A 210 -4.61 -10.17 9.57
CA GLY A 210 -5.79 -9.31 9.39
C GLY A 210 -5.46 -7.82 9.59
N PRO A 211 -5.02 -7.41 10.79
CA PRO A 211 -4.57 -6.04 11.05
C PRO A 211 -3.41 -5.59 10.15
N LEU A 212 -2.49 -6.50 9.81
CA LEU A 212 -1.37 -6.19 8.92
C LEU A 212 -1.84 -5.83 7.51
N ILE A 213 -2.71 -6.63 6.89
CA ILE A 213 -3.19 -6.36 5.52
C ILE A 213 -3.96 -5.04 5.47
N VAL A 214 -4.79 -4.76 6.48
CA VAL A 214 -5.47 -3.45 6.61
C VAL A 214 -4.46 -2.32 6.73
N GLN A 215 -3.40 -2.48 7.54
CA GLN A 215 -2.38 -1.45 7.66
C GLN A 215 -1.62 -1.23 6.33
N LEU A 216 -1.39 -2.28 5.56
CA LEU A 216 -0.69 -2.20 4.27
C LEU A 216 -1.46 -1.37 3.24
N THR A 217 -2.79 -1.41 3.24
CA THR A 217 -3.58 -0.58 2.30
C THR A 217 -3.41 0.91 2.59
N PHE A 218 -3.37 1.29 3.87
CA PHE A 218 -3.09 2.68 4.27
C PHE A 218 -1.67 3.10 3.92
N ILE A 219 -0.68 2.23 4.15
CA ILE A 219 0.73 2.53 3.82
C ILE A 219 0.88 2.74 2.32
N PHE A 220 0.24 1.92 1.49
CA PHE A 220 0.26 2.12 0.05
C PHE A 220 -0.29 3.49 -0.34
N ALA A 221 -1.44 3.89 0.21
CA ALA A 221 -2.04 5.19 -0.08
C ALA A 221 -1.10 6.34 0.34
N TYR A 222 -0.53 6.29 1.56
CA TYR A 222 0.44 7.27 2.01
C TYR A 222 1.71 7.29 1.16
N ALA A 223 2.21 6.12 0.74
CA ALA A 223 3.40 6.00 -0.08
C ALA A 223 3.22 6.62 -1.46
N ILE A 224 2.05 6.50 -2.09
CA ILE A 224 1.77 7.17 -3.37
C ILE A 224 1.75 8.70 -3.20
N LEU A 225 1.09 9.21 -2.15
CA LEU A 225 1.09 10.65 -1.89
C LEU A 225 2.51 11.16 -1.60
N ALA A 226 3.28 10.42 -0.81
CA ALA A 226 4.63 10.78 -0.44
C ALA A 226 5.59 10.68 -1.64
N GLU A 227 5.48 9.66 -2.49
CA GLU A 227 6.21 9.55 -3.75
C GLU A 227 5.92 10.75 -4.65
N ALA A 228 4.64 11.08 -4.86
CA ALA A 228 4.27 12.23 -5.66
C ALA A 228 4.85 13.54 -5.10
N THR A 229 4.85 13.69 -3.76
CA THR A 229 5.42 14.85 -3.07
C THR A 229 6.94 14.93 -3.23
N LEU A 230 7.66 13.81 -3.03
CA LEU A 230 9.11 13.74 -3.18
C LEU A 230 9.54 13.99 -4.63
N SER A 231 8.83 13.41 -5.58
CA SER A 231 9.00 13.63 -7.02
C SER A 231 8.75 15.10 -7.39
N PHE A 232 7.71 15.72 -6.81
CA PHE A 232 7.46 17.16 -6.96
C PHE A 232 8.59 18.04 -6.40
N LEU A 233 9.24 17.60 -5.32
CA LEU A 233 10.40 18.27 -4.72
C LEU A 233 11.73 17.96 -5.41
N GLY A 234 11.73 17.15 -6.48
CA GLY A 234 12.95 16.82 -7.25
C GLY A 234 13.77 15.65 -6.70
N ILE A 235 13.25 14.91 -5.71
CA ILE A 235 13.86 13.69 -5.13
C ILE A 235 13.33 12.43 -5.84
N GLY A 236 12.48 12.64 -6.85
CA GLY A 236 11.87 11.63 -7.71
C GLY A 236 12.84 10.83 -8.57
N PRO A 237 12.36 9.81 -9.29
CA PRO A 237 13.09 9.26 -10.43
C PRO A 237 13.40 10.39 -11.41
N PRO A 238 14.62 10.56 -11.93
CA PRO A 238 14.91 11.67 -12.82
C PRO A 238 14.21 11.49 -14.19
N PRO A 239 13.87 12.60 -14.88
CA PRO A 239 13.50 12.53 -16.30
C PRO A 239 14.56 11.75 -17.11
N PRO A 240 14.18 10.98 -18.15
CA PRO A 240 12.91 11.05 -18.87
C PRO A 240 11.81 10.11 -18.34
N ALA A 241 12.07 9.31 -17.31
CA ALA A 241 11.12 8.35 -16.77
C ALA A 241 9.88 9.06 -16.18
N PRO A 242 8.65 8.76 -16.65
CA PRO A 242 7.45 9.36 -16.10
C PRO A 242 7.11 8.74 -14.73
N SER A 243 6.82 9.58 -13.75
CA SER A 243 6.05 9.27 -12.55
C SER A 243 4.91 10.28 -12.45
N TRP A 244 3.83 9.98 -11.72
CA TRP A 244 2.76 10.96 -11.55
C TRP A 244 3.26 12.25 -10.88
N GLY A 245 4.12 12.14 -9.87
CA GLY A 245 4.71 13.31 -9.20
C GLY A 245 5.56 14.17 -10.13
N ASN A 246 6.40 13.56 -10.97
CA ASN A 246 7.23 14.30 -11.91
C ASN A 246 6.40 15.05 -12.96
N ILE A 247 5.34 14.43 -13.48
CA ILE A 247 4.47 15.08 -14.47
C ILE A 247 3.78 16.30 -13.84
N ILE A 248 3.34 16.18 -12.57
CA ILE A 248 2.79 17.31 -11.82
C ILE A 248 3.85 18.41 -11.63
N ALA A 249 5.09 18.03 -11.29
CA ALA A 249 6.20 18.96 -11.12
C ALA A 249 6.49 19.75 -12.41
N GLU A 250 6.57 19.06 -13.55
CA GLU A 250 6.79 19.66 -14.87
C GLU A 250 5.66 20.62 -15.27
N GLY A 251 4.43 20.37 -14.84
CA GLY A 251 3.27 21.23 -15.10
C GLY A 251 3.15 22.46 -14.21
N ARG A 252 3.89 22.51 -13.09
CA ARG A 252 3.79 23.58 -12.08
C ARG A 252 3.96 24.98 -12.68
N ASP A 253 5.03 25.17 -13.44
CA ASP A 253 5.41 26.46 -14.00
C ASP A 253 4.48 26.91 -15.13
N TYR A 254 3.71 25.97 -15.70
CA TYR A 254 2.78 26.19 -16.80
C TYR A 254 1.31 26.02 -16.38
N SER A 255 1.02 26.07 -15.08
CA SER A 255 -0.33 25.82 -14.55
C SER A 255 -1.41 26.72 -15.14
N VAL A 256 -1.07 27.97 -15.50
CA VAL A 256 -1.99 28.92 -16.15
C VAL A 256 -2.24 28.55 -17.62
N GLU A 257 -1.21 28.13 -18.35
CA GLU A 257 -1.28 27.86 -19.80
C GLU A 257 -1.78 26.42 -20.10
N ALA A 258 -1.36 25.46 -19.27
CA ALA A 258 -1.52 24.02 -19.50
C ALA A 258 -1.93 23.28 -18.21
N TRP A 259 -3.02 23.73 -17.57
CA TRP A 259 -3.57 23.17 -16.32
C TRP A 259 -3.80 21.65 -16.38
N TRP A 260 -4.08 21.08 -17.57
CA TRP A 260 -4.30 19.64 -17.76
C TRP A 260 -3.08 18.79 -17.40
N VAL A 261 -1.87 19.34 -17.53
CA VAL A 261 -0.61 18.63 -17.22
C VAL A 261 -0.55 18.26 -15.73
N MET A 262 -1.09 19.10 -14.84
CA MET A 262 -1.17 18.80 -13.41
C MET A 262 -2.44 18.03 -13.04
N LEU A 263 -3.57 18.36 -13.67
CA LEU A 263 -4.87 17.81 -13.28
C LEU A 263 -4.95 16.30 -13.47
N PHE A 264 -4.60 15.78 -14.65
CA PHE A 264 -4.77 14.35 -14.96
C PHE A 264 -3.89 13.42 -14.10
N PRO A 265 -2.58 13.64 -13.94
CA PRO A 265 -1.80 12.85 -12.98
C PRO A 265 -2.24 13.07 -11.53
N GLY A 266 -2.68 14.28 -11.16
CA GLY A 266 -3.22 14.55 -9.82
C GLY A 266 -4.50 13.76 -9.52
N LEU A 267 -5.39 13.63 -10.50
CA LEU A 267 -6.57 12.76 -10.42
C LEU A 267 -6.16 11.29 -10.29
N ALA A 268 -5.15 10.83 -11.02
CA ALA A 268 -4.65 9.46 -10.91
C ALA A 268 -4.11 9.15 -9.49
N VAL A 269 -3.31 10.04 -8.91
CA VAL A 269 -2.83 9.96 -7.52
C VAL A 269 -4.01 9.90 -6.55
N SER A 270 -4.97 10.82 -6.70
CA SER A 270 -6.14 10.93 -5.82
C SER A 270 -7.02 9.68 -5.87
N LEU A 271 -7.30 9.16 -7.08
CA LEU A 271 -8.08 7.95 -7.28
C LEU A 271 -7.37 6.70 -6.75
N ALA A 272 -6.05 6.61 -6.91
CA ALA A 272 -5.25 5.50 -6.38
C ALA A 272 -5.30 5.48 -4.85
N ALA A 273 -5.10 6.63 -4.22
CA ALA A 273 -5.16 6.78 -2.76
C ALA A 273 -6.56 6.52 -2.21
N LEU A 274 -7.60 7.10 -2.84
CA LEU A 274 -8.99 6.89 -2.47
C LEU A 274 -9.39 5.42 -2.61
N GLY A 275 -9.07 4.79 -3.75
CA GLY A 275 -9.40 3.40 -4.01
C GLY A 275 -8.79 2.47 -2.95
N MET A 276 -7.54 2.71 -2.57
CA MET A 276 -6.85 1.90 -1.55
C MET A 276 -7.34 2.15 -0.13
N ASN A 277 -7.69 3.40 0.21
CA ASN A 277 -8.33 3.70 1.50
C ASN A 277 -9.69 3.00 1.61
N LEU A 278 -10.54 3.09 0.59
CA LEU A 278 -11.86 2.43 0.57
C LEU A 278 -11.75 0.90 0.64
N LEU A 279 -10.73 0.32 -0.02
CA LEU A 279 -10.42 -1.10 0.07
C LEU A 279 -10.01 -1.48 1.49
N GLY A 280 -9.14 -0.69 2.12
CA GLY A 280 -8.68 -0.84 3.50
C GLY A 280 -9.82 -0.77 4.52
N ASP A 281 -10.68 0.24 4.41
CA ASP A 281 -11.83 0.42 5.28
C ASP A 281 -12.80 -0.77 5.19
N GLY A 282 -13.15 -1.18 3.97
CA GLY A 282 -14.01 -2.34 3.79
C GLY A 282 -13.40 -3.66 4.27
N LEU A 283 -12.07 -3.79 4.20
CA LEU A 283 -11.36 -4.94 4.78
C LEU A 283 -11.38 -4.88 6.30
N ARG A 284 -11.14 -3.70 6.89
CA ARG A 284 -11.20 -3.46 8.33
C ARG A 284 -12.57 -3.80 8.89
N ASP A 285 -13.64 -3.30 8.28
CA ASP A 285 -15.01 -3.46 8.76
C ASP A 285 -15.44 -4.94 8.78
N VAL A 286 -14.99 -5.73 7.80
CA VAL A 286 -15.31 -7.16 7.72
C VAL A 286 -14.45 -8.01 8.68
N LEU A 287 -13.22 -7.57 8.94
CA LEU A 287 -12.28 -8.25 9.83
C LEU A 287 -12.48 -7.87 11.30
N ASP A 288 -13.08 -6.73 11.62
CA ASP A 288 -13.36 -6.31 12.99
C ASP A 288 -14.40 -7.24 13.65
N PRO A 289 -14.04 -7.99 14.71
CA PRO A 289 -14.98 -8.86 15.41
C PRO A 289 -15.99 -8.09 16.27
N ARG A 290 -15.74 -6.82 16.64
CA ARG A 290 -16.58 -6.05 17.56
C ARG A 290 -17.89 -5.58 16.93
N LEU A 291 -17.90 -5.37 15.61
CA LEU A 291 -19.11 -5.08 14.83
C LEU A 291 -20.12 -6.24 14.77
N LYS A 292 -19.81 -7.41 15.34
CA LYS A 292 -20.71 -8.57 15.42
C LYS A 292 -21.58 -8.62 16.67
N ILE A 293 -21.39 -7.71 17.63
CA ILE A 293 -22.10 -7.77 18.93
C ILE A 293 -23.43 -6.98 18.88
N GLU A 294 -23.67 -6.15 17.85
CA GLU A 294 -24.86 -5.27 17.76
C GLU A 294 -25.95 -5.71 16.76
N THR A 295 -25.89 -6.93 16.20
CA THR A 295 -26.95 -7.49 15.35
C THR A 295 -27.27 -8.92 15.71
#